data_AF-A0A955AMK7-F1
#
_entry.id   AF-A0A955AMK7-F1
#
_cell.length_a   1.000
_cell.length_b   1.000
_cell.length_c   1.000
_cell.angle_alpha   90.00
_cell.angle_beta   90.00
_cell.angle_gamma   90.00
#
_symmetry.space_group_name_H-M   'P 1'
#
loop_
_entity.id
_entity.type
_entity.pdbx_description
1 polymer ?
#
loop_
_entity_poly.entity_id
_entity_poly.type
_entity_poly.pdbx_seq_one_letter_code
_entity_poly.pdbx_strand_id
1 'polypeptide(L)' 'MAYFPISDDTDDGGEQMREFLSSGQVDQMVRHAVQSCWMALPKDRRSAEEVRRQLNRMIERAIRDMDEDRKEFAV' A
#
# COMPACT_ATOMS: atom_id res chain seq x y z
N MET A 1 16.43 17.19 9.95
CA MET A 1 16.74 16.00 9.14
C MET A 1 17.31 14.98 10.10
N ALA A 2 16.53 13.97 10.49
CA ALA A 2 16.98 12.96 11.46
C ALA A 2 17.47 11.73 10.68
N TYR A 3 18.71 11.33 10.93
CA TYR A 3 19.34 10.14 10.37
C TYR A 3 18.96 8.94 11.24
N PHE A 4 18.28 7.96 10.67
CA PHE A 4 18.00 6.68 11.33
C PHE A 4 19.03 5.65 10.84
N PRO A 5 19.88 5.10 11.74
CA PRO A 5 20.77 4.02 11.37
C PRO A 5 19.94 2.74 11.18
N ILE A 6 20.02 2.16 9.99
CA ILE A 6 19.54 0.80 9.74
C ILE A 6 20.61 -0.12 10.32
N SER A 7 20.39 -0.62 11.53
CA SER A 7 21.18 -1.72 12.10
C SER A 7 20.71 -3.03 11.47
N ASP A 8 21.66 -3.72 10.85
CA ASP A 8 21.56 -5.05 10.27
C ASP A 8 21.56 -6.07 11.42
N ASP A 9 20.38 -6.49 11.88
CA ASP A 9 20.23 -7.67 12.74
C ASP A 9 18.90 -8.40 12.41
N THR A 10 19.05 -9.59 11.88
CA THR A 10 18.00 -10.44 11.32
C THR A 10 17.22 -11.17 12.42
N ASP A 11 16.15 -10.54 12.93
CA ASP A 11 14.87 -11.17 13.37
C ASP A 11 13.90 -10.08 13.91
N ASP A 12 14.43 -9.06 14.59
CA ASP A 12 13.66 -8.00 15.28
C ASP A 12 12.98 -7.00 14.31
N GLY A 13 13.58 -6.77 13.14
CA GLY A 13 13.01 -5.86 12.13
C GLY A 13 11.69 -6.34 11.51
N GLY A 14 11.47 -7.66 11.44
CA GLY A 14 10.24 -8.24 10.90
C GLY A 14 9.06 -8.13 11.87
N GLU A 15 9.32 -8.31 13.17
CA GLU A 15 8.32 -8.12 14.23
C GLU A 15 7.98 -6.64 14.38
N GLN A 16 8.98 -5.75 14.42
CA GLN A 16 8.77 -4.31 14.49
C GLN A 16 8.01 -3.76 13.26
N MET A 17 8.27 -4.31 12.07
CA MET A 17 7.51 -3.97 10.86
C MET A 17 6.06 -4.46 10.91
N ARG A 18 5.79 -5.63 11.51
CA ARG A 18 4.42 -6.14 11.71
C ARG A 18 3.64 -5.34 12.75
N GLU A 19 4.30 -4.91 13.82
CA GLU A 19 3.72 -4.02 14.83
C GLU A 19 3.42 -2.64 14.25
N PHE A 20 4.33 -2.12 13.41
CA PHE A 20 4.11 -0.88 12.68
C PHE A 20 2.93 -1.04 11.70
N LEU A 21 2.94 -2.07 10.86
CA LEU A 21 1.84 -2.41 9.94
C LEU A 21 0.66 -3.10 10.64
N SER A 22 0.28 -2.59 11.81
CA SER A 22 -0.97 -2.97 12.47
C SER A 22 -2.16 -2.78 11.52
N SER A 23 -3.20 -3.58 11.71
CA SER A 23 -4.44 -3.48 10.92
C SER A 23 -5.04 -2.07 10.90
N GLY A 24 -4.84 -1.29 11.98
CA GLY A 24 -5.25 0.10 12.07
C GLY A 24 -4.44 1.04 11.16
N GLN A 25 -3.13 0.87 11.06
CA GLN A 25 -2.31 1.66 10.13
C GLN A 25 -2.69 1.33 8.68
N VAL A 26 -2.91 0.05 8.36
CA VAL A 26 -3.36 -0.36 7.02
C VAL A 26 -4.72 0.25 6.69
N ASP A 27 -5.68 0.26 7.61
CA ASP A 27 -6.97 0.94 7.43
C ASP A 27 -6.80 2.44 7.13
N GLN A 28 -5.93 3.11 7.88
CA GLN A 28 -5.63 4.54 7.66
C GLN A 28 -5.02 4.78 6.27
N MET A 29 -4.07 3.94 5.85
CA MET A 29 -3.46 4.03 4.51
C MET A 29 -4.51 3.82 3.40
N VAL A 30 -5.42 2.86 3.57
CA VAL A 30 -6.53 2.62 2.63
C VAL A 30 -7.44 3.84 2.56
N ARG A 31 -7.80 4.46 3.69
CA ARG A 31 -8.61 5.69 3.70
C ARG A 31 -7.92 6.85 2.98
N HIS A 32 -6.62 7.02 3.18
CA HIS A 32 -5.85 8.03 2.45
C HIS A 32 -5.81 7.74 0.95
N ALA A 33 -5.68 6.48 0.54
CA ALA A 33 -5.73 6.10 -0.88
C ALA A 33 -7.09 6.42 -1.51
N VAL A 34 -8.19 6.10 -0.81
CA VAL A 34 -9.57 6.41 -1.24
C VAL A 34 -9.76 7.93 -1.42
N GLN A 35 -9.35 8.72 -0.43
CA GLN A 35 -9.43 10.19 -0.51
C GLN A 35 -8.59 10.76 -1.66
N SER A 36 -7.39 10.21 -1.86
CA SER A 36 -6.50 10.62 -2.96
C SER A 36 -7.14 10.35 -4.32
N CYS A 37 -7.75 9.17 -4.51
CA CYS A 37 -8.50 8.85 -5.73
C CYS A 37 -9.66 9.83 -5.97
N TRP A 38 -10.41 10.17 -4.91
CA TRP A 38 -11.50 11.15 -5.00
C TRP A 38 -11.00 12.53 -5.43
N MET A 39 -9.88 12.98 -4.87
CA MET A 39 -9.31 14.28 -5.18
C MET A 39 -8.74 14.36 -6.59
N ALA A 40 -8.14 13.28 -7.09
CA ALA A 40 -7.60 13.17 -8.44
C ALA A 40 -8.67 13.22 -9.55
N LEU A 41 -9.92 12.88 -9.20
CA LEU A 41 -11.03 12.92 -10.16
C LEU A 41 -11.51 14.33 -10.47
N PRO A 42 -11.82 14.62 -11.76
CA PRO A 42 -12.60 15.80 -12.15
C PRO A 42 -13.91 15.89 -11.36
N LYS A 43 -14.33 17.10 -10.97
CA LYS A 43 -15.47 17.31 -10.07
C LYS A 43 -16.77 16.69 -10.59
N ASP A 44 -16.98 16.74 -11.90
CA ASP A 44 -18.12 16.16 -12.64
C ASP A 44 -18.11 14.63 -12.69
N ARG A 45 -16.97 14.00 -12.40
CA ARG A 45 -16.79 12.54 -12.44
C ARG A 45 -16.57 11.91 -11.06
N ARG A 46 -16.68 12.69 -9.98
CA ARG A 46 -16.52 12.20 -8.62
C ARG A 46 -17.71 11.34 -8.21
N SER A 47 -17.50 10.03 -8.19
CA SER A 47 -18.43 9.07 -7.64
C SER A 47 -17.68 7.97 -6.88
N ALA A 48 -18.34 7.37 -5.90
CA ALA A 48 -17.75 6.24 -5.17
C ALA A 48 -17.44 5.06 -6.10
N GLU A 49 -18.24 4.88 -7.15
CA GLU A 49 -18.03 3.85 -8.18
C GLU A 49 -16.74 4.10 -8.97
N GLU A 50 -16.49 5.33 -9.40
CA GLU A 50 -15.28 5.66 -10.15
C GLU A 50 -14.03 5.53 -9.26
N VAL A 51 -14.12 5.94 -7.99
CA VAL A 51 -13.04 5.72 -7.01
C VAL A 51 -12.76 4.24 -6.84
N ARG A 52 -13.79 3.41 -6.63
CA ARG A 52 -13.65 1.95 -6.51
C ARG A 52 -12.98 1.36 -7.75
N ARG A 53 -13.39 1.79 -8.95
CA ARG A 53 -12.81 1.33 -10.22
C ARG A 53 -11.32 1.63 -10.31
N GLN A 54 -10.90 2.84 -9.95
CA GLN A 54 -9.48 3.23 -9.98
C GLN A 54 -8.68 2.48 -8.92
N LEU A 55 -9.21 2.36 -7.70
CA LEU A 55 -8.56 1.65 -6.61
C LEU A 55 -8.34 0.17 -6.94
N ASN A 56 -9.37 -0.51 -7.47
CA ASN A 56 -9.27 -1.91 -7.86
C ASN A 56 -8.19 -2.14 -8.92
N ARG A 57 -8.08 -1.28 -9.93
CA ARG A 57 -7.02 -1.39 -10.94
C ARG A 57 -5.62 -1.31 -10.33
N MET A 58 -5.43 -0.45 -9.33
CA MET A 58 -4.14 -0.32 -8.65
C MET A 58 -3.84 -1.52 -7.77
N ILE A 59 -4.85 -2.02 -7.04
CA ILE A 59 -4.73 -3.22 -6.20
C ILE A 59 -4.43 -4.46 -7.06
N GLU A 60 -5.19 -4.67 -8.13
CA GLU A 60 -4.98 -5.78 -9.06
C GLU A 60 -3.58 -5.77 -9.66
N ARG A 61 -3.09 -4.58 -10.06
CA ARG A 61 -1.71 -4.43 -10.54
C ARG A 61 -0.70 -4.79 -9.45
N ALA A 62 -0.82 -4.21 -8.25
CA ALA A 62 0.12 -4.47 -7.17
C ALA A 62 0.19 -5.96 -6.77
N ILE A 63 -0.96 -6.64 -6.74
CA ILE A 63 -1.03 -8.08 -6.45
C ILE A 63 -0.37 -8.89 -7.57
N ARG A 64 -0.63 -8.55 -8.84
CA ARG A 64 -0.01 -9.24 -9.97
C ARG A 64 1.51 -9.06 -9.95
N ASP A 65 1.98 -7.84 -9.78
CA ASP A 65 3.42 -7.52 -9.76
C ASP A 65 4.10 -8.31 -8.60
N MET A 66 3.46 -8.39 -7.42
CA MET A 66 3.94 -9.22 -6.30
C MET A 66 3.97 -10.73 -6.60
N ASP A 67 2.98 -11.27 -7.32
CA ASP A 67 2.94 -12.69 -7.72
C ASP A 67 3.98 -13.01 -8.79
N GLU A 68 4.25 -12.08 -9.71
CA GLU A 68 5.32 -12.16 -10.69
C GLU A 68 6.70 -12.16 -10.01
N ASP A 69 6.95 -11.21 -9.11
CA ASP A 69 8.18 -11.15 -8.31
C ASP A 69 8.39 -12.45 -7.52
N ARG A 70 7.32 -12.97 -6.89
CA ARG A 70 7.40 -14.24 -6.16
C ARG A 70 7.80 -15.40 -7.07
N LYS A 71 7.35 -15.45 -8.33
CA LYS A 71 7.72 -16.52 -9.27
C LYS A 71 9.15 -16.36 -9.78
N GLU A 72 9.58 -15.12 -10.01
CA GLU A 72 10.91 -14.81 -10.56
C GLU A 72 12.03 -14.98 -9.52
N PHE A 73 11.76 -14.62 -8.27
CA PHE A 73 12.73 -14.68 -7.16
C PHE A 73 12.55 -15.87 -6.20
N ALA A 74 11.63 -16.80 -6.50
CA ALA A 74 11.57 -18.07 -5.79
C ALA A 74 12.78 -18.96 -6.16
N VAL A 75 13.84 -18.88 -5.35
CA VAL A 75 14.89 -19.90 -5.21
C VAL A 75 14.42 -20.98 -4.24
#